data_AF-A0A931PJJ6-F1
#
_entry.id   AF-A0A931PJJ6-F1
#
_cell.length_a   1.000
_cell.length_b   1.000
_cell.length_c   1.000
_cell.angle_alpha   90.00
_cell.angle_beta   90.00
_cell.angle_gamma   90.00
#
_symmetry.space_group_name_H-M   'P 1'
#
loop_
_entity.id
_entity.type
_entity.pdbx_description
1 polymer ?
#
loop_
_entity_poly.entity_id
_entity_poly.type
_entity_poly.pdbx_seq_one_letter_code
_entity_poly.pdbx_strand_id
1 'polypeptide(L)'
;MERLSAKTLAAALLAGGLALFATVSLAQDSGTIRFRPTDQIVQDRTGAPPRRNAPALWRVSRNEGTNVYLFGTLHVLPEGVAWRTPVYDAAMADAEVTAIETDSESPAAQERLQALVQRYGVRKKGLLSDLLGPERWRAFEDRARAVGVDPDGLQRAEPWLAILSVTMAAFEKEGFGGGEGVDDAVLDQARLEADVIAFLEPVDAQIKAMASLDADGDLASFDASLEELTNFRQQTETMLTAWSSGDLEGLEAVALTDLRRIAPAAYEALFVDRNAAWLGKIDAYLGGDQDVFVAVGAGHLVGPDGLVAKLKARGVSVERLQ
;
A
#
# COMPACT_ATOMS: atom_id res chain seq x y z
N MET A 1 -10.74 9.23 -34.62
CA MET A 1 -10.80 9.85 -33.28
C MET A 1 -11.25 8.78 -32.31
N GLU A 2 -10.30 7.93 -31.89
CA GLU A 2 -10.57 6.85 -30.95
C GLU A 2 -10.74 7.40 -29.54
N ARG A 3 -11.76 6.91 -28.84
CA ARG A 3 -12.01 7.21 -27.43
C ARG A 3 -10.91 6.55 -26.60
N LEU A 4 -10.03 7.37 -26.03
CA LEU A 4 -8.99 6.97 -25.09
C LEU A 4 -9.67 6.46 -23.80
N SER A 5 -9.41 5.20 -23.42
CA SER A 5 -9.84 4.68 -22.12
C SER A 5 -8.85 5.13 -21.04
N ALA A 6 -9.33 5.88 -20.07
CA ALA A 6 -8.63 6.18 -18.83
C ALA A 6 -8.67 4.94 -17.92
N LYS A 7 -7.51 4.53 -17.42
CA LYS A 7 -7.36 3.53 -16.37
C LYS A 7 -6.37 4.11 -15.31
N THR A 8 -6.63 3.78 -14.06
CA THR A 8 -5.90 3.65 -12.76
C THR A 8 -4.72 4.53 -12.18
N LEU A 9 -4.90 4.98 -10.93
CA LEU A 9 -4.03 5.73 -9.99
C LEU A 9 -4.22 5.33 -8.49
N ALA A 10 -5.42 4.98 -8.04
CA ALA A 10 -5.75 4.72 -6.62
C ALA A 10 -5.19 3.37 -6.16
N ALA A 11 -4.99 2.44 -7.09
CA ALA A 11 -4.21 1.22 -6.87
C ALA A 11 -2.77 1.52 -6.42
N ALA A 12 -2.22 2.69 -6.76
CA ALA A 12 -0.88 3.09 -6.34
C ALA A 12 -0.82 3.55 -4.88
N LEU A 13 -1.88 4.18 -4.37
CA LEU A 13 -2.01 4.49 -2.94
C LEU A 13 -2.08 3.20 -2.10
N LEU A 14 -2.69 2.14 -2.64
CA LEU A 14 -2.82 0.82 -2.00
C LEU A 14 -1.55 -0.04 -2.10
N ALA A 15 -0.77 0.16 -3.15
CA ALA A 15 0.44 -0.58 -3.44
C ALA A 15 1.73 0.20 -3.05
N GLY A 16 1.60 1.45 -2.60
CA GLY A 16 2.74 2.35 -2.47
C GLY A 16 2.66 3.38 -1.35
N GLY A 17 1.98 3.10 -0.23
CA GLY A 17 2.08 3.92 0.98
C GLY A 17 0.76 4.44 1.54
N LEU A 18 -0.07 3.53 2.05
CA LEU A 18 -1.23 3.79 2.92
C LEU A 18 -1.12 3.09 4.28
N ALA A 19 0.09 2.71 4.72
CA ALA A 19 0.30 2.00 5.99
C ALA A 19 -0.11 2.79 7.26
N LEU A 20 -0.53 4.05 7.13
CA LEU A 20 -0.65 4.99 8.26
C LEU A 20 -2.04 5.20 8.84
N PHE A 21 -3.13 4.69 8.24
CA PHE A 21 -4.48 5.16 8.62
C PHE A 21 -5.47 4.09 9.11
N ALA A 22 -5.03 2.87 9.43
CA ALA A 22 -5.89 1.85 10.02
C ALA A 22 -6.30 2.10 11.49
N THR A 23 -5.77 3.13 12.17
CA THR A 23 -6.05 3.37 13.61
C THR A 23 -6.62 4.76 13.91
N VAL A 24 -7.84 5.06 13.48
CA VAL A 24 -8.71 6.01 14.19
C VAL A 24 -10.06 5.33 14.42
N SER A 25 -10.10 4.42 15.40
CA SER A 25 -11.35 3.82 15.84
C SER A 25 -12.09 4.81 16.75
N LEU A 26 -13.26 5.28 16.31
CA LEU A 26 -14.28 5.80 17.23
C LEU A 26 -14.95 4.60 17.88
N ALA A 27 -14.49 4.28 19.09
CA ALA A 27 -15.03 3.22 19.92
C ALA A 27 -16.55 3.39 20.12
N GLN A 28 -17.33 2.36 19.78
CA GLN A 28 -18.60 2.06 20.44
C GLN A 28 -18.77 0.54 20.65
N ASP A 29 -18.50 0.16 21.89
CA ASP A 29 -19.16 -0.83 22.75
C ASP A 29 -19.37 -2.31 22.32
N SER A 30 -18.64 -3.17 23.05
CA SER A 30 -19.05 -4.40 23.76
C SER A 30 -19.94 -5.45 23.06
N GLY A 31 -19.30 -6.51 22.57
CA GLY A 31 -19.93 -7.81 22.36
C GLY A 31 -18.93 -8.96 22.38
N THR A 32 -19.00 -9.82 23.41
CA THR A 32 -18.13 -10.99 23.54
C THR A 32 -18.55 -12.10 22.58
N ILE A 33 -17.63 -12.64 21.77
CA ILE A 33 -17.88 -13.84 20.94
C ILE A 33 -16.89 -14.94 21.35
N ARG A 34 -17.42 -16.13 21.67
CA ARG A 34 -16.65 -17.35 21.96
C ARG A 34 -16.40 -18.12 20.65
N PHE A 35 -15.15 -18.49 20.39
CA PHE A 35 -14.80 -19.42 19.32
C PHE A 35 -15.04 -20.87 19.71
N ARG A 36 -15.48 -21.68 18.75
CA ARG A 36 -15.56 -23.15 18.84
C ARG A 36 -14.74 -23.71 17.67
N PRO A 37 -13.75 -24.57 17.90
CA PRO A 37 -12.96 -25.15 16.82
C PRO A 37 -13.65 -26.42 16.31
N THR A 38 -13.71 -26.59 14.98
CA THR A 38 -13.72 -27.94 14.42
C THR A 38 -12.97 -27.97 13.09
N ASP A 39 -11.93 -28.80 13.06
CA ASP A 39 -11.27 -29.34 11.87
C ASP A 39 -12.27 -29.93 10.87
N GLN A 40 -12.01 -29.76 9.57
CA GLN A 40 -12.03 -30.87 8.61
C GLN A 40 -11.17 -30.54 7.38
N ILE A 41 -10.09 -31.31 7.24
CA ILE A 41 -9.27 -31.43 6.03
C ILE A 41 -10.06 -32.24 5.00
N VAL A 42 -10.28 -31.69 3.80
CA VAL A 42 -10.63 -32.47 2.62
C VAL A 42 -9.53 -32.26 1.59
N GLN A 43 -8.76 -33.33 1.34
CA GLN A 43 -7.89 -33.41 0.18
C GLN A 43 -8.69 -33.90 -1.02
N ASP A 44 -8.60 -33.19 -2.14
CA ASP A 44 -8.91 -33.75 -3.44
C ASP A 44 -7.71 -33.59 -4.38
N ARG A 45 -7.38 -34.69 -5.06
CA ARG A 45 -6.26 -34.86 -5.98
C ARG A 45 -6.80 -34.88 -7.40
N THR A 46 -6.67 -33.79 -8.14
CA THR A 46 -6.58 -33.83 -9.61
C THR A 46 -5.75 -32.66 -10.17
N GLY A 47 -4.60 -32.99 -10.77
CA GLY A 47 -4.33 -32.64 -12.17
C GLY A 47 -4.15 -31.19 -12.64
N ALA A 48 -3.82 -30.23 -11.78
CA ALA A 48 -3.05 -29.01 -12.07
C ALA A 48 -2.65 -28.42 -10.70
N PRO A 49 -1.44 -27.85 -10.49
CA PRO A 49 -1.20 -27.18 -9.22
C PRO A 49 -2.27 -26.10 -9.08
N PRO A 50 -3.04 -26.05 -7.97
CA PRO A 50 -3.92 -24.92 -7.72
C PRO A 50 -3.03 -23.68 -7.88
N ARG A 51 -3.48 -22.68 -8.65
CA ARG A 51 -2.79 -21.38 -8.69
C ARG A 51 -2.65 -20.97 -7.22
N ARG A 52 -1.45 -21.13 -6.67
CA ARG A 52 -1.23 -20.86 -5.26
C ARG A 52 -1.47 -19.35 -5.12
N ASN A 53 -2.36 -18.97 -4.23
CA ASN A 53 -2.36 -17.61 -3.73
C ASN A 53 -1.01 -17.45 -3.01
N ALA A 54 -0.04 -16.91 -3.72
CA ALA A 54 1.34 -16.78 -3.33
C ALA A 54 1.80 -15.41 -3.82
N PRO A 55 1.58 -14.36 -3.02
CA PRO A 55 2.10 -13.04 -3.34
C PRO A 55 3.61 -13.08 -3.51
N ALA A 56 4.10 -12.11 -4.26
CA ALA A 56 5.49 -12.08 -4.65
C ALA A 56 6.48 -11.99 -3.47
N LEU A 57 7.42 -12.92 -3.42
CA LEU A 57 8.53 -12.93 -2.47
C LEU A 57 9.85 -13.20 -3.19
N TRP A 58 10.88 -12.44 -2.85
CA TRP A 58 12.22 -12.61 -3.38
C TRP A 58 13.23 -12.81 -2.27
N ARG A 59 14.30 -13.53 -2.60
CA ARG A 59 15.57 -13.52 -1.86
C ARG A 59 16.58 -12.69 -2.62
N VAL A 60 17.25 -11.79 -1.92
CA VAL A 60 18.26 -10.87 -2.43
C VAL A 60 19.55 -11.13 -1.68
N SER A 61 20.66 -11.32 -2.40
CA SER A 61 21.97 -11.55 -1.79
C SER A 61 23.11 -11.00 -2.63
N ARG A 62 24.20 -10.58 -1.96
CA ARG A 62 25.47 -10.22 -2.60
C ARG A 62 26.54 -11.31 -2.43
N ASN A 63 26.54 -11.98 -1.27
CA ASN A 63 27.52 -12.99 -0.90
C ASN A 63 26.80 -14.21 -0.31
N GLU A 64 27.53 -15.31 -0.10
CA GLU A 64 27.05 -16.42 0.70
C GLU A 64 26.97 -15.97 2.17
N GLY A 65 25.80 -16.14 2.81
CA GLY A 65 25.63 -15.97 4.26
C GLY A 65 24.74 -14.82 4.74
N THR A 66 24.22 -13.95 3.85
CA THR A 66 23.24 -12.91 4.23
C THR A 66 22.09 -12.89 3.23
N ASN A 67 20.88 -13.07 3.73
CA ASN A 67 19.64 -13.08 2.97
C ASN A 67 18.83 -11.81 3.30
N VAL A 68 18.50 -11.04 2.26
CA VAL A 68 17.47 -10.01 2.37
C VAL A 68 16.24 -10.50 1.61
N TYR A 69 15.13 -10.69 2.31
CA TYR A 69 13.85 -11.04 1.71
C TYR A 69 13.10 -9.76 1.34
N LEU A 70 12.51 -9.69 0.15
CA LEU A 70 11.61 -8.60 -0.24
C LEU A 70 10.20 -9.15 -0.42
N PHE A 71 9.23 -8.61 0.29
CA PHE A 71 7.84 -9.03 0.24
C PHE A 71 6.90 -7.85 -0.03
N GLY A 72 5.95 -8.05 -0.95
CA GLY A 72 4.98 -7.05 -1.36
C GLY A 72 3.69 -7.13 -0.55
N THR A 73 3.34 -6.09 0.19
CA THR A 73 2.13 -6.00 1.02
C THR A 73 0.98 -5.29 0.30
N LEU A 74 -0.24 -5.49 0.82
CA LEU A 74 -1.41 -4.66 0.54
C LEU A 74 -1.97 -4.16 1.88
N HIS A 75 -2.23 -2.85 1.95
CA HIS A 75 -2.70 -2.19 3.18
C HIS A 75 -4.11 -2.58 3.60
N VAL A 76 -4.96 -2.96 2.65
CA VAL A 76 -6.36 -3.30 2.89
C VAL A 76 -6.68 -4.62 2.19
N LEU A 77 -7.29 -5.53 2.93
CA LEU A 77 -7.59 -6.87 2.46
C LEU A 77 -9.02 -7.29 2.87
N PRO A 78 -9.82 -7.86 1.95
CA PRO A 78 -11.07 -8.51 2.35
C PRO A 78 -10.84 -9.63 3.37
N GLU A 79 -11.86 -9.91 4.18
CA GLU A 79 -11.87 -11.10 5.01
C GLU A 79 -11.71 -12.38 4.16
N GLY A 80 -10.98 -13.36 4.69
CA GLY A 80 -10.86 -14.69 4.10
C GLY A 80 -9.90 -14.81 2.91
N VAL A 81 -9.16 -13.75 2.54
CA VAL A 81 -8.11 -13.86 1.54
C VAL A 81 -6.92 -14.62 2.12
N ALA A 82 -6.75 -15.88 1.71
CA ALA A 82 -5.58 -16.66 2.04
C ALA A 82 -4.39 -16.24 1.16
N TRP A 83 -3.33 -15.70 1.78
CA TRP A 83 -2.12 -15.23 1.11
C TRP A 83 -0.82 -15.79 1.69
N ARG A 84 -0.83 -16.24 2.96
CA ARG A 84 0.35 -16.86 3.60
C ARG A 84 0.69 -18.18 2.93
N THR A 85 1.97 -18.43 2.77
CA THR A 85 2.50 -19.67 2.23
C THR A 85 3.58 -20.21 3.16
N PRO A 86 3.91 -21.52 3.10
CA PRO A 86 5.05 -22.06 3.83
C PRO A 86 6.40 -21.41 3.46
N VAL A 87 6.50 -20.84 2.25
CA VAL A 87 7.71 -20.16 1.77
C VAL A 87 7.83 -18.77 2.41
N TYR A 88 6.72 -18.04 2.54
CA TYR A 88 6.65 -16.81 3.32
C TYR A 88 6.96 -17.07 4.79
N ASP A 89 6.34 -18.09 5.40
CA ASP A 89 6.54 -18.41 6.82
C ASP A 89 8.02 -18.77 7.10
N ALA A 90 8.66 -19.51 6.20
CA ALA A 90 10.08 -19.84 6.30
C ALA A 90 10.98 -18.60 6.17
N ALA A 91 10.68 -17.68 5.25
CA ALA A 91 11.46 -16.46 5.08
C ALA A 91 11.33 -15.49 6.26
N MET A 92 10.14 -15.37 6.85
CA MET A 92 9.92 -14.58 8.08
C MET A 92 10.68 -15.19 9.26
N ALA A 93 10.63 -16.51 9.44
CA ALA A 93 11.30 -17.20 10.55
C ALA A 93 12.83 -17.23 10.43
N ASP A 94 13.37 -17.09 9.22
CA ASP A 94 14.81 -17.01 8.94
C ASP A 94 15.39 -15.62 9.25
N ALA A 95 14.57 -14.58 9.22
CA ALA A 95 15.02 -13.21 9.41
C ALA A 95 15.14 -12.82 10.89
N GLU A 96 16.28 -12.23 11.25
CA GLU A 96 16.51 -11.63 12.56
C GLU A 96 15.91 -10.22 12.66
N VAL A 97 15.85 -9.52 11.52
CA VAL A 97 15.32 -8.17 11.41
C VAL A 97 14.12 -8.14 10.48
N THR A 98 13.00 -7.59 10.93
CA THR A 98 11.89 -7.24 10.04
C THR A 98 11.90 -5.74 9.77
N ALA A 99 12.17 -5.35 8.54
CA ALA A 99 12.13 -3.96 8.10
C ALA A 99 10.80 -3.67 7.38
N ILE A 100 10.00 -2.75 7.92
CA ILE A 100 8.78 -2.26 7.27
C ILE A 100 8.96 -0.81 6.80
N GLU A 101 8.00 -0.26 6.06
CA GLU A 101 8.14 1.09 5.50
C GLU A 101 8.38 2.16 6.58
N THR A 102 7.50 2.25 7.57
CA THR A 102 7.53 3.30 8.59
C THR A 102 6.98 2.78 9.91
N ASP A 103 7.34 3.44 11.00
CA ASP A 103 6.63 3.30 12.27
C ASP A 103 5.29 4.02 12.16
N SER A 104 4.19 3.27 12.29
CA SER A 104 2.81 3.79 12.27
C SER A 104 2.10 3.61 13.61
N GLU A 105 2.66 2.83 14.54
CA GLU A 105 1.95 2.37 15.74
C GLU A 105 2.53 2.88 17.05
N SER A 106 3.81 3.30 17.08
CA SER A 106 4.34 3.86 18.32
C SER A 106 3.61 5.15 18.71
N PRO A 107 3.43 5.43 20.02
CA PRO A 107 2.78 6.66 20.45
C PRO A 107 3.42 7.92 19.88
N ALA A 108 4.76 7.92 19.73
CA ALA A 108 5.50 9.02 19.13
C ALA A 108 5.20 9.18 17.63
N ALA A 109 5.12 8.06 16.90
CA ALA A 109 4.75 8.07 15.48
C ALA A 109 3.30 8.56 15.27
N GLN A 110 2.36 8.10 16.11
CA GLN A 110 0.96 8.53 16.06
C GLN A 110 0.80 10.03 16.35
N GLU A 111 1.45 10.55 17.39
CA GLU A 111 1.46 11.99 17.68
C GLU A 111 2.06 12.79 16.50
N ARG A 112 3.18 12.30 15.96
CA ARG A 112 3.84 12.91 14.81
C ARG A 112 2.94 12.93 13.58
N LEU A 113 2.27 11.83 13.28
CA LEU A 113 1.32 11.69 12.19
C LEU A 113 0.18 12.70 12.32
N GLN A 114 -0.47 12.77 13.48
CA GLN A 114 -1.55 13.73 13.73
C GLN A 114 -1.09 15.17 13.48
N ALA A 115 0.09 15.54 13.98
CA ALA A 115 0.65 16.87 13.77
C ALA A 115 0.94 17.15 12.28
N LEU A 116 1.38 16.14 11.51
CA LEU A 116 1.64 16.25 10.08
C LEU A 116 0.34 16.40 9.28
N VAL A 117 -0.69 15.61 9.57
CA VAL A 117 -2.02 15.72 8.94
C VAL A 117 -2.64 17.08 9.22
N GLN A 118 -2.55 17.58 10.46
CA GLN A 118 -3.02 18.94 10.77
C GLN A 118 -2.25 20.01 10.00
N ARG A 119 -0.94 19.82 9.80
CA ARG A 119 -0.07 20.81 9.13
C ARG A 119 -0.24 20.82 7.61
N TYR A 120 -0.41 19.66 7.00
CA TYR A 120 -0.34 19.44 5.54
C TYR A 120 -1.65 18.96 4.92
N GLY A 121 -2.58 18.44 5.72
CA GLY A 121 -3.88 17.96 5.27
C GLY A 121 -5.01 18.97 5.48
N VAL A 122 -4.80 20.04 6.25
CA VAL A 122 -5.81 21.07 6.50
C VAL A 122 -5.50 22.33 5.69
N ARG A 123 -6.48 22.77 4.89
CA ARG A 123 -6.40 23.98 4.07
C ARG A 123 -6.23 25.21 4.93
N LYS A 124 -5.23 26.01 4.56
CA LYS A 124 -4.95 27.31 5.19
C LYS A 124 -5.74 28.46 4.54
N LYS A 125 -6.20 28.30 3.30
CA LYS A 125 -6.86 29.34 2.50
C LYS A 125 -8.03 28.77 1.70
N GLY A 126 -9.15 29.51 1.71
CA GLY A 126 -10.35 29.16 0.96
C GLY A 126 -10.95 27.82 1.39
N LEU A 127 -12.03 27.44 0.73
CA LEU A 127 -12.60 26.11 0.83
C LEU A 127 -12.00 25.18 -0.24
N LEU A 128 -12.21 23.88 -0.09
CA LEU A 128 -11.84 22.90 -1.10
C LEU A 128 -12.63 23.14 -2.38
N SER A 129 -13.94 23.41 -2.27
CA SER A 129 -14.80 23.76 -3.41
C SER A 129 -14.28 24.94 -4.22
N ASP A 130 -13.74 25.97 -3.57
CA ASP A 130 -13.16 27.14 -4.23
C ASP A 130 -11.93 26.78 -5.06
N LEU A 131 -11.09 25.86 -4.55
CA LEU A 131 -9.90 25.39 -5.27
C LEU A 131 -10.27 24.52 -6.48
N LEU A 132 -11.19 23.57 -6.27
CA LEU A 132 -11.54 22.61 -7.31
C LEU A 132 -12.32 23.25 -8.46
N GLY A 133 -13.08 24.30 -8.16
CA GLY A 133 -14.06 24.87 -9.10
C GLY A 133 -15.32 24.02 -9.20
N PRO A 134 -16.39 24.55 -9.84
CA PRO A 134 -17.73 23.97 -9.76
C PRO A 134 -17.85 22.57 -10.38
N GLU A 135 -17.17 22.32 -11.51
CA GLU A 135 -17.27 21.03 -12.21
C GLU A 135 -16.61 19.90 -11.41
N ARG A 136 -15.37 20.12 -10.95
CA ARG A 136 -14.62 19.14 -10.17
C ARG A 136 -15.20 18.97 -8.76
N TRP A 137 -15.67 20.06 -8.13
CA TRP A 137 -16.38 19.96 -6.85
C TRP A 137 -17.61 19.06 -6.97
N ARG A 138 -18.44 19.26 -8.01
CA ARG A 138 -19.61 18.41 -8.25
C ARG A 138 -19.23 16.94 -8.46
N ALA A 139 -18.20 16.66 -9.26
CA ALA A 139 -17.73 15.29 -9.47
C ALA A 139 -17.25 14.65 -8.16
N PHE A 140 -16.54 15.42 -7.32
CA PHE A 140 -16.12 14.98 -5.99
C PHE A 140 -17.31 14.72 -5.05
N GLU A 141 -18.31 15.61 -5.01
CA GLU A 141 -19.53 15.42 -4.23
C GLU A 141 -20.27 14.14 -4.62
N ASP A 142 -20.41 13.89 -5.92
CA ASP A 142 -21.07 12.69 -6.44
C ASP A 142 -20.32 11.42 -5.98
N ARG A 143 -18.98 11.42 -6.01
CA ARG A 143 -18.16 10.29 -5.54
C ARG A 143 -18.19 10.13 -4.02
N ALA A 144 -18.07 11.22 -3.25
CA ALA A 144 -18.12 11.19 -1.79
C ALA A 144 -19.48 10.67 -1.28
N ARG A 145 -20.58 11.21 -1.81
CA ARG A 145 -21.93 10.79 -1.42
C ARG A 145 -22.21 9.35 -1.84
N ALA A 146 -21.66 8.90 -2.97
CA ALA A 146 -21.78 7.51 -3.39
C ALA A 146 -21.18 6.53 -2.37
N VAL A 147 -20.22 6.95 -1.53
CA VAL A 147 -19.62 6.11 -0.48
C VAL A 147 -20.05 6.52 0.94
N GLY A 148 -21.06 7.37 1.08
CA GLY A 148 -21.59 7.78 2.38
C GLY A 148 -20.80 8.88 3.09
N VAL A 149 -19.83 9.51 2.42
CA VAL A 149 -19.06 10.64 2.94
C VAL A 149 -19.80 11.95 2.66
N ASP A 150 -19.95 12.79 3.69
CA ASP A 150 -20.49 14.14 3.54
C ASP A 150 -19.40 15.11 3.04
N PRO A 151 -19.49 15.61 1.79
CA PRO A 151 -18.46 16.48 1.23
C PRO A 151 -18.32 17.81 1.99
N ASP A 152 -19.36 18.29 2.68
CA ASP A 152 -19.29 19.53 3.46
C ASP A 152 -18.29 19.41 4.64
N GLY A 153 -18.14 18.21 5.19
CA GLY A 153 -17.12 17.91 6.21
C GLY A 153 -15.67 17.99 5.69
N LEU A 154 -15.48 17.94 4.37
CA LEU A 154 -14.16 17.95 3.72
C LEU A 154 -13.79 19.31 3.13
N GLN A 155 -14.60 20.35 3.31
CA GLN A 155 -14.32 21.70 2.80
C GLN A 155 -13.00 22.31 3.29
N ARG A 156 -12.48 21.82 4.43
CA ARG A 156 -11.19 22.26 5.00
C ARG A 156 -10.05 21.27 4.75
N ALA A 157 -10.29 20.16 4.06
CA ALA A 157 -9.24 19.21 3.70
C ALA A 157 -8.48 19.66 2.45
N GLU A 158 -7.16 19.48 2.44
CA GLU A 158 -6.38 19.54 1.20
C GLU A 158 -6.82 18.41 0.25
N PRO A 159 -6.67 18.57 -1.08
CA PRO A 159 -7.24 17.63 -2.05
C PRO A 159 -6.81 16.17 -1.83
N TRP A 160 -5.55 15.90 -1.52
CA TRP A 160 -5.05 14.55 -1.20
C TRP A 160 -5.77 13.92 0.01
N LEU A 161 -6.06 14.70 1.06
CA LEU A 161 -6.73 14.20 2.26
C LEU A 161 -8.22 13.93 1.99
N ALA A 162 -8.84 14.78 1.17
CA ALA A 162 -10.22 14.61 0.74
C ALA A 162 -10.39 13.32 -0.09
N ILE A 163 -9.51 13.10 -1.07
CA ILE A 163 -9.48 11.86 -1.87
C ILE A 163 -9.22 10.65 -0.97
N LEU A 164 -8.22 10.72 -0.09
CA LEU A 164 -7.91 9.63 0.84
C LEU A 164 -9.15 9.23 1.65
N SER A 165 -9.86 10.21 2.20
CA SER A 165 -11.07 9.99 3.00
C SER A 165 -12.17 9.29 2.21
N VAL A 166 -12.41 9.71 0.96
CA VAL A 166 -13.40 9.08 0.07
C VAL A 166 -12.97 7.67 -0.35
N THR A 167 -11.69 7.46 -0.62
CA THR A 167 -11.14 6.14 -0.98
C THR A 167 -11.27 5.15 0.18
N MET A 168 -10.99 5.56 1.43
CA MET A 168 -11.18 4.68 2.60
C MET A 168 -12.64 4.30 2.81
N ALA A 169 -13.57 5.25 2.66
CA ALA A 169 -14.99 4.94 2.71
C ALA A 169 -15.44 4.01 1.56
N ALA A 170 -14.82 4.11 0.37
CA ALA A 170 -15.06 3.17 -0.72
C ALA A 170 -14.60 1.73 -0.36
N PHE A 171 -13.45 1.59 0.31
CA PHE A 171 -12.97 0.30 0.83
C PHE A 171 -13.96 -0.35 1.78
N GLU A 172 -14.44 0.41 2.76
CA GLU A 172 -15.43 -0.05 3.74
C GLU A 172 -16.74 -0.43 3.06
N LYS A 173 -17.27 0.45 2.22
CA LYS A 173 -18.55 0.23 1.53
C LYS A 173 -18.55 -1.02 0.65
N GLU A 174 -17.45 -1.28 -0.04
CA GLU A 174 -17.32 -2.41 -0.97
C GLU A 174 -16.86 -3.71 -0.29
N GLY A 175 -16.67 -3.70 1.05
CA GLY A 175 -16.33 -4.89 1.84
C GLY A 175 -14.86 -5.31 1.74
N PHE A 176 -13.99 -4.42 1.26
CA PHE A 176 -12.54 -4.67 1.21
C PHE A 176 -11.84 -4.32 2.53
N GLY A 177 -12.44 -3.50 3.39
CA GLY A 177 -11.86 -3.06 4.67
C GLY A 177 -12.12 -3.95 5.90
N GLY A 178 -12.71 -5.13 5.71
CA GLY A 178 -13.10 -6.00 6.84
C GLY A 178 -11.99 -6.92 7.36
N GLY A 179 -10.93 -7.14 6.58
CA GLY A 179 -9.81 -7.98 6.97
C GLY A 179 -8.60 -7.17 7.45
N GLU A 180 -7.68 -7.87 8.10
CA GLU A 180 -6.37 -7.34 8.48
C GLU A 180 -5.52 -7.07 7.23
N GLY A 181 -4.88 -5.90 7.17
CA GLY A 181 -3.91 -5.57 6.14
C GLY A 181 -2.69 -6.47 6.21
N VAL A 182 -2.01 -6.69 5.08
CA VAL A 182 -0.82 -7.55 5.05
C VAL A 182 0.32 -6.90 5.84
N ASP A 183 0.41 -5.58 5.86
CA ASP A 183 1.37 -4.84 6.67
C ASP A 183 1.19 -5.10 8.17
N ASP A 184 -0.05 -5.05 8.65
CA ASP A 184 -0.40 -5.32 10.05
C ASP A 184 -0.05 -6.76 10.42
N ALA A 185 -0.43 -7.73 9.56
CA ALA A 185 -0.12 -9.13 9.79
C ALA A 185 1.40 -9.43 9.81
N VAL A 186 2.19 -8.74 8.98
CA VAL A 186 3.66 -8.83 9.02
C VAL A 186 4.20 -8.26 10.32
N LEU A 187 3.70 -7.09 10.74
CA LEU A 187 4.14 -6.42 11.96
C LEU A 187 3.79 -7.24 13.22
N ASP A 188 2.59 -7.81 13.28
CA ASP A 188 2.16 -8.68 14.37
C ASP A 188 2.98 -9.96 14.44
N GLN A 189 3.34 -10.54 13.30
CA GLN A 189 4.28 -11.66 13.28
C GLN A 189 5.69 -11.23 13.73
N ALA A 190 6.19 -10.10 13.24
CA ALA A 190 7.51 -9.59 13.60
C ALA A 190 7.64 -9.32 15.11
N ARG A 191 6.57 -8.88 15.77
CA ARG A 191 6.53 -8.69 17.23
C ARG A 191 6.73 -10.00 18.02
N LEU A 192 6.37 -11.13 17.42
CA LEU A 192 6.47 -12.44 18.03
C LEU A 192 7.81 -13.13 17.71
N GLU A 193 8.34 -12.87 16.52
CA GLU A 193 9.42 -13.69 15.93
C GLU A 193 10.72 -12.92 15.66
N ALA A 194 10.68 -11.61 15.40
CA ALA A 194 11.87 -10.84 15.04
C ALA A 194 12.62 -10.34 16.28
N ASP A 195 13.96 -10.31 16.19
CA ASP A 195 14.80 -9.71 17.23
C ASP A 195 14.71 -8.17 17.17
N VAL A 196 14.56 -7.62 15.95
CA VAL A 196 14.50 -6.18 15.71
C VAL A 196 13.44 -5.85 14.65
N ILE A 197 12.61 -4.84 14.94
CA ILE A 197 11.76 -4.19 13.95
C ILE A 197 12.44 -2.89 13.50
N ALA A 198 12.69 -2.77 12.20
CA ALA A 198 13.34 -1.64 11.57
C ALA A 198 12.39 -0.90 10.61
N PHE A 199 12.72 0.35 10.28
CA PHE A 199 11.90 1.20 9.42
C PHE A 199 12.71 1.75 8.25
N LEU A 200 12.16 1.67 7.04
CA LEU A 200 12.80 2.17 5.81
C LEU A 200 12.73 3.70 5.68
N GLU A 201 11.78 4.34 6.33
CA GLU A 201 11.63 5.80 6.35
C GLU A 201 10.93 6.29 7.62
N PRO A 202 11.05 7.58 7.97
CA PRO A 202 10.24 8.18 9.01
C PRO A 202 8.82 8.45 8.51
N VAL A 203 7.84 8.47 9.43
CA VAL A 203 6.43 8.80 9.14
C VAL A 203 6.25 10.12 8.37
N ASP A 204 7.12 11.09 8.63
CA ASP A 204 7.23 12.36 7.93
C ASP A 204 7.32 12.22 6.40
N ALA A 205 8.01 11.19 5.91
CA ALA A 205 8.27 11.00 4.49
C ALA A 205 6.98 10.73 3.72
N GLN A 206 6.12 9.83 4.24
CA GLN A 206 4.86 9.46 3.60
C GLN A 206 3.91 10.66 3.49
N ILE A 207 3.69 11.37 4.60
CA ILE A 207 2.77 12.52 4.60
C ILE A 207 3.30 13.65 3.72
N LYS A 208 4.62 13.88 3.68
CA LYS A 208 5.19 14.89 2.78
C LYS A 208 5.07 14.48 1.31
N ALA A 209 5.25 13.20 0.99
CA ALA A 209 5.04 12.69 -0.37
C ALA A 209 3.58 12.89 -0.80
N MET A 210 2.61 12.50 0.04
CA MET A 210 1.19 12.73 -0.22
C MET A 210 0.84 14.21 -0.33
N ALA A 211 1.35 15.05 0.55
CA ALA A 211 1.10 16.49 0.51
C ALA A 211 1.72 17.18 -0.72
N SER A 212 2.73 16.56 -1.35
CA SER A 212 3.34 17.06 -2.57
C SER A 212 2.52 16.78 -3.83
N LEU A 213 1.52 15.89 -3.76
CA LEU A 213 0.67 15.49 -4.89
C LEU A 213 -0.13 16.65 -5.49
N ASP A 214 -0.44 17.65 -4.65
CA ASP A 214 -1.18 18.85 -5.02
C ASP A 214 -0.32 20.12 -4.92
N ALA A 215 1.00 19.95 -4.87
CA ALA A 215 1.92 21.09 -4.80
C ALA A 215 1.70 22.02 -6.00
N ASP A 216 1.81 23.32 -5.74
CA ASP A 216 1.61 24.39 -6.74
C ASP A 216 0.23 24.44 -7.41
N GLY A 217 -0.77 23.72 -6.88
CA GLY A 217 -2.13 23.70 -7.41
C GLY A 217 -2.34 22.77 -8.59
N ASP A 218 -1.40 21.85 -8.86
CA ASP A 218 -1.62 20.75 -9.79
C ASP A 218 -2.67 19.79 -9.19
N LEU A 219 -3.75 19.54 -9.94
CA LEU A 219 -4.84 18.65 -9.54
C LEU A 219 -4.91 17.37 -10.38
N ALA A 220 -3.87 17.06 -11.16
CA ALA A 220 -3.83 15.85 -11.99
C ALA A 220 -3.99 14.56 -11.17
N SER A 221 -3.34 14.51 -10.00
CA SER A 221 -3.45 13.39 -9.05
C SER A 221 -4.88 13.25 -8.51
N PHE A 222 -5.52 14.38 -8.21
CA PHE A 222 -6.90 14.42 -7.75
C PHE A 222 -7.89 13.96 -8.85
N ASP A 223 -7.70 14.41 -10.08
CA ASP A 223 -8.53 14.03 -11.23
C ASP A 223 -8.48 12.54 -11.52
N ALA A 224 -7.26 11.99 -11.56
CA ALA A 224 -7.08 10.57 -11.76
C ALA A 224 -7.77 9.77 -10.65
N SER A 225 -7.58 10.19 -9.39
CA SER A 225 -8.23 9.55 -8.24
C SER A 225 -9.76 9.57 -8.32
N LEU A 226 -10.36 10.68 -8.77
CA LEU A 226 -11.81 10.76 -9.01
C LEU A 226 -12.29 9.77 -10.08
N GLU A 227 -11.52 9.61 -11.15
CA GLU A 227 -11.85 8.67 -12.21
C GLU A 227 -11.83 7.23 -11.70
N GLU A 228 -10.87 6.84 -10.86
CA GLU A 228 -10.87 5.47 -10.31
C GLU A 228 -12.05 5.16 -9.41
N LEU A 229 -12.48 6.13 -8.61
CA LEU A 229 -13.63 5.95 -7.74
C LEU A 229 -14.89 5.57 -8.54
N THR A 230 -14.91 5.81 -9.86
CA THR A 230 -15.95 5.33 -10.77
C THR A 230 -15.96 3.81 -10.95
N ASN A 231 -14.79 3.18 -11.05
CA ASN A 231 -14.62 1.74 -11.31
C ASN A 231 -13.91 1.04 -10.14
N PHE A 232 -14.07 1.56 -8.93
CA PHE A 232 -13.28 1.20 -7.76
C PHE A 232 -13.25 -0.31 -7.50
N ARG A 233 -14.43 -0.94 -7.37
CA ARG A 233 -14.57 -2.38 -7.09
C ARG A 233 -13.80 -3.24 -8.08
N GLN A 234 -13.98 -3.00 -9.38
CA GLN A 234 -13.33 -3.78 -10.43
C GLN A 234 -11.80 -3.63 -10.39
N GLN A 235 -11.30 -2.42 -10.15
CA GLN A 235 -9.87 -2.16 -10.07
C GLN A 235 -9.25 -2.82 -8.84
N THR A 236 -9.92 -2.74 -7.68
CA THR A 236 -9.48 -3.40 -6.46
C THR A 236 -9.48 -4.93 -6.61
N GLU A 237 -10.52 -5.54 -7.21
CA GLU A 237 -10.55 -6.99 -7.48
C GLU A 237 -9.42 -7.41 -8.43
N THR A 238 -9.13 -6.60 -9.45
CA THR A 238 -8.04 -6.85 -10.40
C THR A 238 -6.68 -6.80 -9.71
N MET A 239 -6.44 -5.77 -8.89
CA MET A 239 -5.22 -5.62 -8.13
C MET A 239 -5.03 -6.75 -7.11
N LEU A 240 -6.08 -7.11 -6.38
CA LEU A 240 -6.05 -8.23 -5.43
C LEU A 240 -5.73 -9.55 -6.12
N THR A 241 -6.32 -9.78 -7.31
CA THR A 241 -6.03 -10.98 -8.11
C THR A 241 -4.58 -11.00 -8.58
N ALA A 242 -4.09 -9.87 -9.11
CA ALA A 242 -2.70 -9.77 -9.57
C ALA A 242 -1.70 -9.99 -8.42
N TRP A 243 -1.91 -9.29 -7.30
CA TRP A 243 -1.09 -9.42 -6.10
C TRP A 243 -1.10 -10.84 -5.54
N SER A 244 -2.28 -11.40 -5.28
CA SER A 244 -2.42 -12.73 -4.65
C SER A 244 -1.87 -13.85 -5.51
N SER A 245 -1.88 -13.72 -6.83
CA SER A 245 -1.30 -14.70 -7.76
C SER A 245 0.18 -14.44 -8.09
N GLY A 246 0.78 -13.39 -7.54
CA GLY A 246 2.17 -13.02 -7.80
C GLY A 246 2.41 -12.47 -9.22
N ASP A 247 1.36 -12.06 -9.93
CA ASP A 247 1.39 -11.47 -11.28
C ASP A 247 1.89 -10.03 -11.25
N LEU A 248 3.19 -9.86 -11.46
CA LEU A 248 3.86 -8.56 -11.40
C LEU A 248 3.49 -7.64 -12.56
N GLU A 249 3.28 -8.20 -13.75
CA GLU A 249 2.92 -7.42 -14.94
C GLU A 249 1.50 -6.90 -14.80
N GLY A 250 0.56 -7.75 -14.35
CA GLY A 250 -0.79 -7.35 -14.00
C GLY A 250 -0.81 -6.30 -12.90
N LEU A 251 0.04 -6.45 -11.87
CA LEU A 251 0.14 -5.50 -10.78
C LEU A 251 0.71 -4.14 -11.23
N GLU A 252 1.76 -4.10 -12.07
CA GLU A 252 2.25 -2.84 -12.65
C GLU A 252 1.20 -2.19 -13.56
N ALA A 253 0.51 -2.99 -14.37
CA ALA A 253 -0.51 -2.51 -15.29
C ALA A 253 -1.66 -1.83 -14.56
N VAL A 254 -2.16 -2.45 -13.49
CA VAL A 254 -3.27 -1.89 -12.69
C VAL A 254 -2.80 -0.81 -11.72
N ALA A 255 -1.60 -0.91 -11.12
CA ALA A 255 -1.20 0.01 -10.06
C ALA A 255 -0.43 1.24 -10.56
N LEU A 256 0.44 1.11 -11.55
CA LEU A 256 1.49 2.11 -11.80
C LEU A 256 1.48 2.71 -13.20
N THR A 257 1.01 1.97 -14.21
CA THR A 257 1.17 2.37 -15.62
C THR A 257 0.54 3.71 -15.91
N ASP A 258 -0.70 3.89 -15.48
CA ASP A 258 -1.41 5.14 -15.72
C ASP A 258 -1.05 6.22 -14.71
N LEU A 259 -0.63 5.87 -13.49
CA LEU A 259 -0.02 6.83 -12.57
C LEU A 259 1.20 7.50 -13.15
N ARG A 260 2.14 6.71 -13.68
CA ARG A 260 3.31 7.23 -14.38
C ARG A 260 2.95 8.13 -15.57
N ARG A 261 1.80 7.90 -16.21
CA ARG A 261 1.37 8.64 -17.40
C ARG A 261 0.56 9.91 -17.09
N ILE A 262 -0.36 9.83 -16.14
CA ILE A 262 -1.36 10.88 -15.85
C ILE A 262 -0.84 11.84 -14.77
N ALA A 263 -0.17 11.31 -13.73
CA ALA A 263 0.36 12.09 -12.62
C ALA A 263 1.84 11.72 -12.38
N PRO A 264 2.76 12.06 -13.32
CA PRO A 264 4.17 11.69 -13.21
C PRO A 264 4.85 12.26 -11.96
N ALA A 265 4.43 13.44 -11.48
CA ALA A 265 4.95 14.00 -10.22
C ALA A 265 4.55 13.14 -9.01
N ALA A 266 3.32 12.61 -9.01
CA ALA A 266 2.86 11.69 -7.99
C ALA A 266 3.62 10.35 -8.03
N TYR A 267 3.85 9.83 -9.24
CA TYR A 267 4.66 8.62 -9.43
C TYR A 267 6.08 8.80 -8.88
N GLU A 268 6.71 9.93 -9.20
CA GLU A 268 8.06 10.26 -8.73
C GLU A 268 8.11 10.30 -7.19
N ALA A 269 7.21 11.06 -6.57
CA ALA A 269 7.19 11.28 -5.13
C ALA A 269 6.83 10.00 -4.33
N LEU A 270 5.87 9.21 -4.81
CA LEU A 270 5.38 8.02 -4.09
C LEU A 270 6.26 6.79 -4.30
N PHE A 271 6.90 6.64 -5.46
CA PHE A 271 7.66 5.43 -5.81
C PHE A 271 9.13 5.70 -6.09
N VAL A 272 9.46 6.60 -7.02
CA VAL A 272 10.83 6.72 -7.52
C VAL A 272 11.77 7.22 -6.42
N ASP A 273 11.42 8.33 -5.76
CA ASP A 273 12.20 8.96 -4.70
C ASP A 273 12.30 8.07 -3.46
N ARG A 274 11.17 7.48 -3.05
CA ARG A 274 11.12 6.56 -1.89
C ARG A 274 11.94 5.31 -2.13
N ASN A 275 11.79 4.66 -3.29
CA ASN A 275 12.62 3.52 -3.66
C ASN A 275 14.11 3.88 -3.70
N ALA A 276 14.47 5.07 -4.20
CA ALA A 276 15.85 5.52 -4.22
C ALA A 276 16.43 5.68 -2.80
N ALA A 277 15.65 6.24 -1.88
CA ALA A 277 16.03 6.37 -0.47
C ALA A 277 16.18 5.00 0.22
N TRP A 278 15.22 4.10 0.02
CA TRP A 278 15.21 2.77 0.64
C TRP A 278 16.31 1.86 0.13
N LEU A 279 16.70 1.98 -1.13
CA LEU A 279 17.83 1.23 -1.68
C LEU A 279 19.12 1.43 -0.91
N GLY A 280 19.35 2.61 -0.32
CA GLY A 280 20.51 2.84 0.54
C GLY A 280 20.48 1.99 1.82
N LYS A 281 19.30 1.81 2.42
CA LYS A 281 19.10 0.95 3.59
C LYS A 281 19.18 -0.54 3.22
N ILE A 282 18.57 -0.93 2.11
CA ILE A 282 18.62 -2.31 1.62
C ILE A 282 20.05 -2.70 1.26
N ASP A 283 20.84 -1.81 0.65
CA ASP A 283 22.26 -2.06 0.41
C ASP A 283 23.05 -2.23 1.72
N ALA A 284 22.68 -1.52 2.79
CA ALA A 284 23.29 -1.71 4.10
C ALA A 284 22.94 -3.07 4.71
N TYR A 285 21.68 -3.52 4.59
CA TYR A 285 21.27 -4.86 5.00
C TYR A 285 22.02 -5.95 4.23
N LEU A 286 22.18 -5.79 2.91
CA LEU A 286 22.95 -6.72 2.07
C LEU A 286 24.45 -6.78 2.41
N GLY A 287 24.98 -5.77 3.10
CA GLY A 287 26.37 -5.72 3.57
C GLY A 287 26.54 -6.07 5.05
N GLY A 288 25.44 -6.35 5.75
CA GLY A 288 25.43 -6.74 7.16
C GLY A 288 25.69 -8.24 7.36
N ASP A 289 25.47 -8.70 8.58
CA ASP A 289 25.60 -10.09 9.03
C ASP A 289 24.26 -10.71 9.48
N GLN A 290 23.17 -9.95 9.39
CA GLN A 290 21.83 -10.37 9.79
C GLN A 290 20.94 -10.60 8.59
N ASP A 291 20.12 -11.65 8.65
CA ASP A 291 19.07 -11.88 7.66
C ASP A 291 17.89 -10.94 7.92
N VAL A 292 17.38 -10.32 6.85
CA VAL A 292 16.39 -9.23 6.95
C VAL A 292 15.17 -9.52 6.10
N PHE A 293 13.99 -9.49 6.71
CA PHE A 293 12.72 -9.50 6.00
C PHE A 293 12.21 -8.09 5.75
N VAL A 294 12.23 -7.65 4.50
CA VAL A 294 11.77 -6.32 4.09
C VAL A 294 10.36 -6.43 3.52
N ALA A 295 9.39 -5.81 4.20
CA ALA A 295 8.00 -5.72 3.75
C ALA A 295 7.66 -4.28 3.34
N VAL A 296 7.23 -4.13 2.09
CA VAL A 296 6.81 -2.84 1.50
C VAL A 296 5.59 -3.05 0.62
N GLY A 297 4.82 -2.00 0.36
CA GLY A 297 3.71 -2.02 -0.57
C GLY A 297 4.13 -2.63 -1.91
N ALA A 298 3.31 -3.53 -2.44
CA ALA A 298 3.69 -4.35 -3.59
C ALA A 298 4.04 -3.53 -4.86
N GLY A 299 3.56 -2.30 -4.97
CA GLY A 299 3.89 -1.34 -6.02
C GLY A 299 5.35 -0.90 -6.00
N HIS A 300 6.00 -0.90 -4.83
CA HIS A 300 7.43 -0.61 -4.70
C HIS A 300 8.33 -1.70 -5.30
N LEU A 301 7.80 -2.89 -5.58
CA LEU A 301 8.56 -4.03 -6.09
C LEU A 301 8.41 -4.25 -7.59
N VAL A 302 7.46 -3.58 -8.26
CA VAL A 302 7.13 -3.78 -9.68
C VAL A 302 7.55 -2.61 -10.56
N GLY A 303 7.66 -2.89 -11.86
CA GLY A 303 8.09 -1.91 -12.86
C GLY A 303 9.58 -1.57 -12.85
N PRO A 304 10.01 -0.70 -13.79
CA PRO A 304 11.41 -0.35 -13.99
C PRO A 304 12.01 0.42 -12.82
N ASP A 305 11.19 1.18 -12.08
CA ASP A 305 11.62 1.96 -10.92
C ASP A 305 11.46 1.22 -9.58
N GLY A 306 10.97 -0.02 -9.62
CA GLY A 306 10.80 -0.89 -8.46
C GLY A 306 12.13 -1.36 -7.87
N LEU A 307 12.13 -1.67 -6.57
CA LEU A 307 13.32 -2.13 -5.84
C LEU A 307 13.98 -3.35 -6.50
N VAL A 308 13.18 -4.33 -6.96
CA VAL A 308 13.66 -5.54 -7.64
C VAL A 308 14.44 -5.21 -8.90
N ALA A 309 13.91 -4.32 -9.75
CA ALA A 309 14.57 -3.88 -10.98
C ALA A 309 15.85 -3.09 -10.66
N LYS A 310 15.78 -2.16 -9.70
CA LYS A 310 16.92 -1.34 -9.29
C LYS A 310 18.05 -2.16 -8.65
N LEU A 311 17.75 -3.21 -7.88
CA LEU A 311 18.75 -4.11 -7.30
C LEU A 311 19.43 -4.96 -8.38
N LYS A 312 18.66 -5.53 -9.32
CA LYS A 312 19.22 -6.27 -10.47
C LYS A 312 20.15 -5.38 -11.31
N ALA A 313 19.77 -4.13 -11.55
CA ALA A 313 20.60 -3.16 -12.27
C ALA A 313 21.93 -2.84 -11.56
N ARG A 314 22.00 -3.03 -10.25
CA ARG A 314 23.23 -2.91 -9.43
C ARG A 314 24.07 -4.21 -9.38
N GLY A 315 23.68 -5.23 -10.13
CA GLY A 315 24.38 -6.53 -10.17
C GLY A 315 24.16 -7.39 -8.92
N VAL A 316 23.13 -7.10 -8.12
CA VAL A 316 22.75 -7.91 -6.95
C VAL A 316 21.96 -9.14 -7.42
N SER A 317 22.19 -10.30 -6.79
CA SER A 317 21.41 -11.50 -7.06
C SER A 317 20.00 -11.34 -6.51
N VAL A 318 18.98 -11.55 -7.34
CA VAL A 318 17.57 -11.45 -6.95
C VAL A 318 16.83 -12.68 -7.48
N GLU A 319 16.51 -13.58 -6.57
CA GLU A 319 15.81 -14.85 -6.84
C GLU A 319 14.35 -14.74 -6.42
N ARG A 320 13.43 -15.16 -7.29
CA ARG A 320 12.00 -15.24 -6.96
C ARG A 320 11.73 -16.57 -6.24
N LEU A 321 11.16 -16.51 -5.04
CA LEU A 321 10.88 -17.70 -4.22
C LEU A 321 9.48 -18.29 -4.44
N GLN A 322 8.49 -17.46 -4.79
CA GLN A 322 7.12 -17.90 -5.06
C GLN A 322 6.39 -17.01 -6.07
#